data_AF-A0A5C2SME7-F1
#
_entry.id   AF-A0A5C2SME7-F1
#
_cell.length_a   1.000
_cell.length_b   1.000
_cell.length_c   1.000
_cell.angle_alpha   90.00
_cell.angle_beta   90.00
_cell.angle_gamma   90.00
#
_symmetry.space_group_name_H-M   'P 1'
#
loop_
_entity.id
_entity.type
_entity.pdbx_description
1 polymer ?
#
loop_
_entity_poly.entity_id
_entity_poly.type
_entity_poly.pdbx_seq_one_letter_code
_entity_poly.pdbx_strand_id
1 'polypeptide(L)'
;MTTSKVLKQANKASAKEIAEVAQLGTDGLTLKDTKFYTRVANPSSLSESDCQDIWNIFETNMRSLTERSSLGWDPKEKKEELFHRDSRFILVGHGDQKSSQEALVAYTMFRFEVGYEEDPSIYCYELQVCDGFRGLGLGRFLVDKLAIIGKHWHMEKILLTVLKENIAAREAYHKLGFQLDPNSPDYPDSSAEEETTGAEVEEADYEILSRELRV
;
A
#
# COMPACT_ATOMS: atom_id res chain seq x y z
N MET A 1 15.82 -18.36 6.95
CA MET A 1 14.71 -18.67 7.89
C MET A 1 13.52 -19.12 7.06
N THR A 2 12.57 -19.88 7.59
CA THR A 2 11.36 -20.25 6.83
C THR A 2 10.41 -19.04 6.70
N THR A 3 9.65 -18.94 5.60
CA THR A 3 8.63 -17.88 5.36
C THR A 3 7.74 -17.67 6.59
N SER A 4 7.18 -18.76 7.13
CA SER A 4 6.31 -18.71 8.31
C SER A 4 6.99 -18.06 9.53
N LYS A 5 8.28 -18.29 9.75
CA LYS A 5 9.01 -17.70 10.89
C LYS A 5 9.21 -16.20 10.70
N VAL A 6 9.58 -15.79 9.49
CA VAL A 6 9.83 -14.39 9.14
C VAL A 6 8.53 -13.57 9.27
N LEU A 7 7.43 -14.05 8.69
CA LEU A 7 6.13 -13.38 8.79
C LEU A 7 5.59 -13.33 10.22
N LYS A 8 5.79 -14.39 11.03
CA LYS A 8 5.42 -14.37 12.45
C LYS A 8 6.21 -13.33 13.25
N GLN A 9 7.46 -13.08 12.89
CA GLN A 9 8.26 -12.04 13.53
C GLN A 9 7.80 -10.65 13.09
N ALA A 10 7.58 -10.45 11.79
CA ALA A 10 7.14 -9.17 11.23
C ALA A 10 5.76 -8.75 11.75
N ASN A 11 4.81 -9.68 11.82
CA ASN A 11 3.45 -9.40 12.31
C ASN A 11 3.40 -9.03 13.81
N LYS A 12 4.42 -9.39 14.60
CA LYS A 12 4.54 -8.97 16.00
C LYS A 12 5.13 -7.57 16.18
N ALA A 13 5.66 -6.97 15.12
CA ALA A 13 6.26 -5.64 15.19
C ALA A 13 5.21 -4.60 15.61
N SER A 14 5.54 -3.86 16.67
CA SER A 14 4.76 -2.72 17.14
C SER A 14 4.89 -1.53 16.18
N ALA A 15 3.95 -0.58 16.26
CA ALA A 15 4.03 0.66 15.50
C ALA A 15 5.32 1.44 15.81
N LYS A 16 5.81 1.38 17.05
CA LYS A 16 7.07 2.00 17.48
C LYS A 16 8.28 1.37 16.79
N GLU A 17 8.38 0.04 16.79
CA GLU A 17 9.48 -0.67 16.12
C GLU A 17 9.49 -0.39 14.60
N ILE A 18 8.32 -0.41 13.96
CA ILE A 18 8.19 -0.06 12.54
C ILE A 18 8.64 1.39 12.29
N ALA A 19 8.25 2.34 13.14
CA ALA A 19 8.67 3.73 13.02
C ALA A 19 10.19 3.90 13.15
N GLU A 20 10.82 3.23 14.13
CA GLU A 20 12.26 3.26 14.33
C GLU A 20 13.01 2.67 13.13
N VAL A 21 12.60 1.49 12.65
CA VAL A 21 13.19 0.83 11.47
C VAL A 21 13.04 1.67 10.21
N ALA A 22 11.85 2.23 9.99
CA ALA A 22 11.57 3.09 8.85
C ALA A 22 12.19 4.49 8.99
N GLN A 23 12.86 4.80 10.10
CA GLN A 23 13.42 6.12 10.38
C GLN A 23 12.34 7.22 10.23
N LEU A 24 11.18 6.97 10.83
CA LEU A 24 10.04 7.87 10.91
C LEU A 24 10.02 8.48 12.31
N GLY A 25 10.47 9.73 12.42
CA GLY A 25 10.62 10.43 13.69
C GLY A 25 9.82 11.73 13.75
N THR A 26 9.95 12.42 14.88
CA THR A 26 9.30 13.71 15.16
C THR A 26 9.95 14.89 14.44
N ASP A 27 11.11 14.70 13.82
CA ASP A 27 11.92 15.78 13.25
C ASP A 27 11.31 16.40 11.97
N GLY A 28 10.14 15.89 11.55
CA GLY A 28 9.45 16.34 10.36
C GLY A 28 10.13 15.85 9.07
N LEU A 29 9.33 15.71 8.02
CA LEU A 29 9.75 15.39 6.68
C LEU A 29 9.63 16.66 5.84
N THR A 30 10.66 17.06 5.11
CA THR A 30 10.56 18.15 4.13
C THR A 30 10.74 17.62 2.72
N LEU A 31 9.75 17.82 1.85
CA LEU A 31 9.82 17.48 0.43
C LEU A 31 9.39 18.68 -0.41
N LYS A 32 10.23 19.08 -1.37
CA LYS A 32 10.00 20.25 -2.24
C LYS A 32 9.52 21.48 -1.47
N ASP A 33 10.25 21.83 -0.41
CA ASP A 33 9.98 22.97 0.49
C ASP A 33 8.69 22.89 1.33
N THR A 34 7.93 21.79 1.22
CA THR A 34 6.75 21.53 2.04
C THR A 34 7.13 20.65 3.24
N LYS A 35 6.75 21.08 4.44
CA LYS A 35 6.93 20.32 5.67
C LYS A 35 5.75 19.39 5.92
N PHE A 36 6.08 18.21 6.39
CA PHE A 36 5.18 17.15 6.77
C PHE A 36 5.63 16.58 8.11
N TYR A 37 4.74 15.85 8.76
CA TYR A 37 5.10 14.97 9.87
C TYR A 37 4.60 13.57 9.53
N THR A 38 5.24 12.57 10.14
CA THR A 38 4.94 11.17 9.87
C THR A 38 4.74 10.42 11.17
N ARG A 39 3.83 9.46 11.17
CA ARG A 39 3.69 8.49 12.26
C ARG A 39 3.26 7.14 11.74
N VAL A 40 3.55 6.12 12.51
CA VAL A 40 3.09 4.75 12.25
C VAL A 40 1.94 4.43 13.20
N ALA A 41 0.92 3.78 12.68
CA ALA A 41 -0.23 3.34 13.45
C ALA A 41 -0.66 1.92 13.06
N ASN A 42 -1.38 1.28 13.97
CA ASN A 42 -2.22 0.11 13.72
C ASN A 42 -3.69 0.47 14.02
N PRO A 43 -4.67 -0.32 13.57
CA PRO A 43 -6.09 0.02 13.75
C PRO A 43 -6.50 0.32 15.19
N SER A 44 -5.93 -0.38 16.19
CA SER A 44 -6.27 -0.14 17.60
C SER A 44 -5.67 1.15 18.18
N SER A 45 -4.77 1.81 17.46
CA SER A 45 -4.15 3.09 17.83
C SER A 45 -4.64 4.29 17.01
N LEU A 46 -5.48 4.07 16.00
CA LEU A 46 -6.05 5.15 15.18
C LEU A 46 -7.12 5.90 15.98
N SER A 47 -7.10 7.23 15.87
CA SER A 47 -8.20 8.07 16.36
C SER A 47 -9.42 7.98 15.42
N GLU A 48 -10.59 8.42 15.89
CA GLU A 48 -11.78 8.53 15.03
C GLU A 48 -11.52 9.48 13.85
N SER A 49 -10.79 10.57 14.09
CA SER A 49 -10.37 11.51 13.04
C SER A 49 -9.47 10.83 12.02
N ASP A 50 -8.53 9.98 12.46
CA ASP A 50 -7.65 9.24 11.54
C ASP A 50 -8.45 8.32 10.64
N CYS A 51 -9.38 7.55 11.22
CA CYS A 51 -10.24 6.64 10.48
C CYS A 51 -11.07 7.40 9.45
N GLN A 52 -11.61 8.57 9.82
CA GLN A 52 -12.38 9.41 8.92
C GLN A 52 -11.52 9.98 7.79
N ASP A 53 -10.32 10.46 8.08
CA ASP A 53 -9.41 11.00 7.06
C ASP A 53 -8.91 9.91 6.10
N ILE A 54 -8.49 8.76 6.62
CA ILE A 54 -8.08 7.59 5.82
C ILE A 54 -9.20 7.21 4.84
N TRP A 55 -10.44 7.13 5.34
CA TRP A 55 -11.61 6.82 4.52
C TRP A 55 -11.88 7.92 3.49
N ASN A 56 -11.89 9.18 3.89
CA ASN A 56 -12.19 10.31 3.01
C ASN A 56 -11.21 10.38 1.84
N ILE A 57 -9.91 10.19 2.11
CA ILE A 57 -8.88 10.20 1.06
C ILE A 57 -9.10 9.01 0.12
N PHE A 58 -9.35 7.80 0.65
CA PHE A 58 -9.64 6.63 -0.17
C PHE A 58 -10.86 6.86 -1.06
N GLU A 59 -11.99 7.26 -0.47
CA GLU A 59 -13.24 7.48 -1.19
C GLU A 59 -13.09 8.55 -2.28
N THR A 60 -12.44 9.67 -1.95
CA THR A 60 -12.18 10.74 -2.92
C THR A 60 -11.35 10.27 -4.11
N ASN A 61 -10.33 9.43 -3.87
CA ASN A 61 -9.39 9.00 -4.90
C ASN A 61 -9.89 7.81 -5.71
N MET A 62 -10.60 6.88 -5.07
CA MET A 62 -10.83 5.55 -5.62
C MET A 62 -12.28 5.27 -6.02
N ARG A 63 -13.28 5.96 -5.42
CA ARG A 63 -14.70 5.61 -5.60
C ARG A 63 -15.11 5.43 -7.05
N SER A 64 -14.83 6.42 -7.89
CA SER A 64 -15.24 6.37 -9.30
C SER A 64 -14.52 5.28 -10.09
N LEU A 65 -13.27 4.96 -9.75
CA LEU A 65 -12.51 3.88 -10.39
C LEU A 65 -13.07 2.51 -9.97
N THR A 66 -13.34 2.34 -8.68
CA THR A 66 -13.85 1.09 -8.12
C THR A 66 -15.28 0.80 -8.58
N GLU A 67 -16.16 1.80 -8.64
CA GLU A 67 -17.55 1.67 -9.14
C GLU A 67 -17.61 1.21 -10.61
N ARG A 68 -16.59 1.50 -11.42
CA ARG A 68 -16.49 1.09 -12.83
C ARG A 68 -15.74 -0.22 -13.05
N SER A 69 -15.16 -0.78 -11.99
CA SER A 69 -14.31 -1.97 -12.05
C SER A 69 -15.02 -3.23 -11.56
N SER A 70 -14.42 -4.38 -11.83
CA SER A 70 -14.81 -5.68 -11.30
C SER A 70 -14.75 -5.76 -9.76
N LEU A 71 -13.97 -4.89 -9.10
CA LEU A 71 -13.88 -4.80 -7.64
C LEU A 71 -15.17 -4.26 -7.00
N GLY A 72 -15.98 -3.50 -7.74
CA GLY A 72 -17.21 -2.88 -7.25
C GLY A 72 -16.98 -1.81 -6.18
N TRP A 73 -18.07 -1.38 -5.52
CA TRP A 73 -18.03 -0.38 -4.45
C TRP A 73 -18.87 -0.81 -3.26
N ASP A 74 -18.22 -1.41 -2.27
CA ASP A 74 -18.80 -1.70 -0.95
C ASP A 74 -18.01 -0.96 0.15
N PRO A 75 -18.51 0.20 0.62
CA PRO A 75 -17.87 0.96 1.69
C PRO A 75 -17.72 0.21 3.01
N LYS A 76 -18.63 -0.73 3.31
CA LYS A 76 -18.60 -1.46 4.57
C LYS A 76 -17.48 -2.49 4.52
N GLU A 77 -17.46 -3.32 3.48
CA GLU A 77 -16.41 -4.31 3.25
C GLU A 77 -15.04 -3.64 3.18
N LYS A 78 -14.93 -2.53 2.44
CA LYS A 78 -13.66 -1.82 2.32
C LYS A 78 -13.17 -1.23 3.63
N LYS A 79 -14.07 -0.73 4.49
CA LYS A 79 -13.69 -0.28 5.86
C LYS A 79 -13.24 -1.45 6.73
N GLU A 80 -13.90 -2.60 6.63
CA GLU A 80 -13.49 -3.83 7.33
C GLU A 80 -12.09 -4.29 6.88
N GLU A 81 -11.78 -4.18 5.58
CA GLU A 81 -10.44 -4.44 5.03
C GLU A 81 -9.40 -3.42 5.51
N LEU A 82 -9.69 -2.12 5.37
CA LEU A 82 -8.81 -1.02 5.79
C LEU A 82 -8.38 -1.20 7.26
N PHE A 83 -9.35 -1.37 8.14
CA PHE A 83 -9.14 -1.38 9.59
C PHE A 83 -9.01 -2.79 10.19
N HIS A 84 -8.71 -3.79 9.38
CA HIS A 84 -8.39 -5.13 9.85
C HIS A 84 -7.20 -5.11 10.81
N ARG A 85 -7.22 -5.92 11.88
CA ARG A 85 -6.19 -5.94 12.95
C ARG A 85 -4.73 -6.09 12.46
N ASP A 86 -4.54 -6.71 11.30
CA ASP A 86 -3.20 -6.98 10.74
C ASP A 86 -2.71 -5.82 9.85
N SER A 87 -3.57 -4.84 9.55
CA SER A 87 -3.19 -3.62 8.84
C SER A 87 -2.16 -2.81 9.64
N ARG A 88 -1.23 -2.20 8.92
CA ARG A 88 -0.25 -1.23 9.41
C ARG A 88 -0.32 0.00 8.53
N PHE A 89 -0.17 1.17 9.13
CA PHE A 89 -0.27 2.45 8.44
C PHE A 89 1.00 3.26 8.62
N ILE A 90 1.50 3.84 7.53
CA ILE A 90 2.36 5.04 7.61
C ILE A 90 1.48 6.22 7.23
N LEU A 91 1.28 7.12 8.17
CA LEU A 91 0.46 8.31 8.03
C LEU A 91 1.37 9.52 7.81
N VAL A 92 1.03 10.34 6.82
CA VAL A 92 1.72 11.60 6.54
C VAL A 92 0.70 12.72 6.62
N GLY A 93 0.98 13.67 7.49
CA GLY A 93 0.15 14.84 7.61
C GLY A 93 0.91 16.13 7.38
N HIS A 94 0.13 17.18 7.18
CA HIS A 94 0.59 18.54 6.90
C HIS A 94 -0.07 19.52 7.87
N GLY A 95 0.60 20.65 8.11
CA GLY A 95 0.21 21.64 9.11
C GLY A 95 1.09 21.64 10.36
N ASP A 96 0.73 22.46 11.34
CA ASP A 96 1.42 22.54 12.63
C ASP A 96 0.83 21.48 13.59
N GLN A 97 1.69 20.59 14.11
CA GLN A 97 1.34 19.54 15.09
C GLN A 97 0.66 20.08 16.36
N LYS A 98 0.73 21.40 16.62
CA LYS A 98 0.09 22.05 17.77
C LYS A 98 -1.20 22.80 17.43
N SER A 99 -1.65 22.76 16.18
CA SER A 99 -2.81 23.48 15.69
C SER A 99 -3.93 22.54 15.25
N SER A 100 -5.17 23.02 15.28
CA SER A 100 -6.34 22.32 14.75
C SER A 100 -6.39 22.23 13.21
N GLN A 101 -5.30 22.60 12.51
CA GLN A 101 -5.15 22.46 11.05
C GLN A 101 -4.29 21.26 10.67
N GLU A 102 -4.03 20.37 11.63
CA GLU A 102 -3.44 19.07 11.38
C GLU A 102 -4.37 18.28 10.45
N ALA A 103 -3.92 18.01 9.22
CA ALA A 103 -4.67 17.21 8.26
C ALA A 103 -3.81 16.08 7.73
N LEU A 104 -4.36 14.86 7.71
CA LEU A 104 -3.76 13.75 6.99
C LEU A 104 -3.81 14.06 5.48
N VAL A 105 -2.67 13.96 4.81
CA VAL A 105 -2.55 14.29 3.38
C VAL A 105 -2.10 13.12 2.52
N ALA A 106 -1.52 12.10 3.13
CA ALA A 106 -1.17 10.85 2.47
C ALA A 106 -1.05 9.72 3.48
N TYR A 107 -1.21 8.50 3.01
CA TYR A 107 -0.88 7.31 3.78
C TYR A 107 -0.55 6.12 2.88
N THR A 108 0.08 5.11 3.47
CA THR A 108 0.03 3.74 2.94
C THR A 108 -0.51 2.79 4.00
N MET A 109 -1.35 1.85 3.57
CA MET A 109 -1.82 0.72 4.37
C MET A 109 -1.18 -0.55 3.81
N PHE A 110 -0.52 -1.31 4.67
CA PHE A 110 0.17 -2.53 4.28
C PHE A 110 0.05 -3.63 5.32
N ARG A 111 0.33 -4.86 4.88
CA ARG A 111 0.40 -6.05 5.73
C ARG A 111 1.63 -6.89 5.38
N PHE A 112 2.08 -7.71 6.33
CA PHE A 112 3.08 -8.74 6.10
C PHE A 112 2.37 -10.06 5.79
N GLU A 113 2.42 -10.50 4.55
CA GLU A 113 1.65 -11.63 4.04
C GLU A 113 2.49 -12.55 3.15
N VAL A 114 1.90 -13.68 2.78
CA VAL A 114 2.51 -14.65 1.87
C VAL A 114 2.19 -14.23 0.42
N GLY A 115 3.20 -14.10 -0.42
CA GLY A 115 3.08 -13.81 -1.86
C GLY A 115 2.98 -15.08 -2.72
N TYR A 116 3.41 -14.98 -3.98
CA TYR A 116 3.52 -16.15 -4.87
C TYR A 116 4.50 -17.18 -4.29
N GLU A 117 4.28 -18.47 -4.55
CA GLU A 117 5.22 -19.56 -4.17
C GLU A 117 5.71 -19.55 -2.70
N GLU A 118 4.91 -18.98 -1.80
CA GLU A 118 5.24 -18.80 -0.39
C GLU A 118 6.32 -17.73 -0.08
N ASP A 119 6.50 -16.73 -0.94
CA ASP A 119 7.46 -15.64 -0.71
C ASP A 119 6.97 -14.67 0.39
N PRO A 120 7.74 -14.41 1.46
CA PRO A 120 7.33 -13.44 2.47
C PRO A 120 7.33 -12.02 1.88
N SER A 121 6.19 -11.35 1.91
CA SER A 121 6.00 -10.08 1.17
C SER A 121 5.36 -8.99 2.03
N ILE A 122 5.61 -7.73 1.65
CA ILE A 122 4.77 -6.60 2.06
C ILE A 122 3.67 -6.45 1.02
N TYR A 123 2.41 -6.65 1.40
CA TYR A 123 1.29 -6.29 0.55
C TYR A 123 0.87 -4.85 0.82
N CYS A 124 1.12 -3.95 -0.12
CA CYS A 124 0.67 -2.57 -0.11
C CYS A 124 -0.76 -2.49 -0.65
N TYR A 125 -1.73 -2.61 0.26
CA TYR A 125 -3.15 -2.53 -0.07
C TYR A 125 -3.55 -1.13 -0.55
N GLU A 126 -3.03 -0.10 0.12
CA GLU A 126 -3.34 1.28 -0.22
C GLU A 126 -2.08 2.14 -0.24
N LEU A 127 -2.01 3.03 -1.22
CA LEU A 127 -1.09 4.16 -1.25
C LEU A 127 -1.86 5.36 -1.77
N GLN A 128 -2.18 6.28 -0.87
CA GLN A 128 -3.10 7.37 -1.14
C GLN A 128 -2.42 8.71 -0.86
N VAL A 129 -2.62 9.67 -1.76
CA VAL A 129 -2.14 11.06 -1.63
C VAL A 129 -3.25 11.99 -2.06
N CYS A 130 -3.59 12.96 -1.20
CA CYS A 130 -4.53 14.04 -1.51
C CYS A 130 -4.07 14.82 -2.75
N ASP A 131 -5.02 15.23 -3.59
CA ASP A 131 -4.74 15.83 -4.91
C ASP A 131 -3.76 17.02 -4.84
N GLY A 132 -3.98 17.95 -3.91
CA GLY A 132 -3.11 19.12 -3.71
C GLY A 132 -1.68 18.82 -3.21
N PHE A 133 -1.39 17.57 -2.82
CA PHE A 133 -0.07 17.14 -2.33
C PHE A 133 0.61 16.12 -3.28
N ARG A 134 -0.02 15.81 -4.43
CA ARG A 134 0.58 14.96 -5.47
C ARG A 134 1.75 15.68 -6.13
N GLY A 135 2.67 14.90 -6.71
CA GLY A 135 3.88 15.45 -7.36
C GLY A 135 4.94 16.01 -6.40
N LEU A 136 4.70 16.02 -5.09
CA LEU A 136 5.68 16.43 -4.07
C LEU A 136 6.67 15.33 -3.68
N GLY A 137 6.45 14.09 -4.14
CA GLY A 137 7.33 12.94 -3.85
C GLY A 137 6.84 12.05 -2.70
N LEU A 138 5.65 12.31 -2.13
CA LEU A 138 5.07 11.51 -1.05
C LEU A 138 4.90 10.03 -1.41
N GLY A 139 4.44 9.71 -2.62
CA GLY A 139 4.30 8.31 -3.05
C GLY A 139 5.64 7.57 -3.09
N ARG A 140 6.70 8.21 -3.62
CA ARG A 140 8.06 7.65 -3.60
C ARG A 140 8.54 7.45 -2.16
N PHE A 141 8.36 8.47 -1.32
CA PHE A 141 8.73 8.41 0.08
C PHE A 141 8.07 7.20 0.77
N LEU A 142 6.76 7.02 0.64
CA LEU A 142 6.04 5.92 1.25
C LEU A 142 6.53 4.54 0.76
N VAL A 143 6.71 4.36 -0.55
CA VAL A 143 7.25 3.11 -1.11
C VAL A 143 8.67 2.84 -0.60
N ASP A 144 9.53 3.85 -0.53
CA ASP A 144 10.89 3.68 -0.05
C ASP A 144 10.91 3.30 1.45
N LYS A 145 9.94 3.78 2.25
CA LYS A 145 9.75 3.34 3.64
C LYS A 145 9.28 1.89 3.72
N LEU A 146 8.34 1.46 2.88
CA LEU A 146 7.97 0.05 2.76
C LEU A 146 9.18 -0.82 2.41
N ALA A 147 10.06 -0.36 1.51
CA ALA A 147 11.25 -1.11 1.14
C ALA A 147 12.24 -1.27 2.32
N ILE A 148 12.41 -0.23 3.14
CA ILE A 148 13.25 -0.30 4.36
C ILE A 148 12.65 -1.30 5.36
N ILE A 149 11.34 -1.20 5.61
CA ILE A 149 10.60 -2.11 6.50
C ILE A 149 10.75 -3.55 6.00
N GLY A 150 10.46 -3.80 4.71
CA GLY A 150 10.49 -5.13 4.13
C GLY A 150 11.87 -5.76 4.25
N LYS A 151 12.94 -5.02 3.92
CA LYS A 151 14.31 -5.51 4.07
C LYS A 151 14.67 -5.84 5.51
N HIS A 152 14.27 -5.01 6.47
CA HIS A 152 14.55 -5.26 7.89
C HIS A 152 13.93 -6.56 8.38
N TRP A 153 12.70 -6.84 7.96
CA TRP A 153 12.00 -8.08 8.29
C TRP A 153 12.17 -9.18 7.25
N HIS A 154 13.18 -9.12 6.37
CA HIS A 154 13.48 -10.14 5.37
C HIS A 154 12.29 -10.52 4.45
N MET A 155 11.47 -9.53 4.08
CA MET A 155 10.50 -9.66 2.99
C MET A 155 11.26 -9.63 1.65
N GLU A 156 10.83 -10.44 0.71
CA GLU A 156 11.46 -10.59 -0.60
C GLU A 156 10.96 -9.54 -1.58
N LYS A 157 9.71 -9.09 -1.47
CA LYS A 157 9.12 -8.08 -2.36
C LYS A 157 8.04 -7.24 -1.69
N ILE A 158 7.70 -6.14 -2.36
CA ILE A 158 6.47 -5.39 -2.12
C ILE A 158 5.49 -5.76 -3.23
N LEU A 159 4.28 -6.17 -2.88
CA LEU A 159 3.17 -6.47 -3.77
C LEU A 159 2.11 -5.36 -3.70
N LEU A 160 1.41 -5.12 -4.80
CA LEU A 160 0.20 -4.28 -4.84
C LEU A 160 -0.70 -4.68 -6.01
N THR A 161 -1.98 -4.34 -5.90
CA THR A 161 -2.95 -4.42 -7.00
C THR A 161 -3.23 -3.02 -7.54
N VAL A 162 -3.34 -2.88 -8.85
CA VAL A 162 -3.70 -1.61 -9.49
C VAL A 162 -4.70 -1.85 -10.61
N LEU A 163 -5.78 -1.07 -10.63
CA LEU A 163 -6.74 -1.08 -11.73
C LEU A 163 -6.09 -0.60 -13.03
N LYS A 164 -6.33 -1.29 -14.15
CA LYS A 164 -5.80 -0.94 -15.48
C LYS A 164 -6.21 0.47 -15.92
N GLU A 165 -7.42 0.90 -15.54
CA GLU A 165 -7.95 2.25 -15.78
C GLU A 165 -7.19 3.34 -14.99
N ASN A 166 -6.51 2.99 -13.89
CA ASN A 166 -5.71 3.94 -13.11
C ASN A 166 -4.31 4.14 -13.72
N ILE A 167 -4.29 4.71 -14.93
CA ILE A 167 -3.08 4.93 -15.74
C ILE A 167 -2.02 5.71 -14.95
N ALA A 168 -2.43 6.74 -14.21
CA ALA A 168 -1.52 7.57 -13.42
C ALA A 168 -0.80 6.77 -12.33
N ALA A 169 -1.51 5.88 -11.62
CA ALA A 169 -0.90 5.03 -10.60
C ALA A 169 0.03 3.98 -11.23
N ARG A 170 -0.38 3.33 -12.33
CA ARG A 170 0.45 2.35 -13.05
C ARG A 170 1.78 2.95 -13.50
N GLU A 171 1.73 4.10 -14.16
CA GLU A 171 2.95 4.82 -14.54
C GLU A 171 3.82 5.19 -13.33
N ALA A 172 3.21 5.62 -12.23
CA ALA A 172 3.94 5.95 -11.02
C ALA A 172 4.64 4.71 -10.44
N TYR A 173 3.95 3.56 -10.35
CA TYR A 173 4.53 2.32 -9.86
C TYR A 173 5.68 1.82 -10.74
N HIS A 174 5.55 1.88 -12.06
CA HIS A 174 6.66 1.54 -12.96
C HIS A 174 7.87 2.46 -12.76
N LYS A 175 7.67 3.77 -12.59
CA LYS A 175 8.75 4.73 -12.24
C LYS A 175 9.37 4.46 -10.87
N LEU A 176 8.65 3.78 -9.97
CA LEU A 176 9.14 3.34 -8.66
C LEU A 176 9.82 1.96 -8.70
N GLY A 177 9.88 1.32 -9.87
CA GLY A 177 10.56 0.04 -10.08
C GLY A 177 9.67 -1.18 -9.90
N PHE A 178 8.34 -1.01 -9.89
CA PHE A 178 7.41 -2.13 -9.92
C PHE A 178 7.28 -2.71 -11.34
N GLN A 179 7.13 -4.03 -11.41
CA GLN A 179 6.95 -4.81 -12.61
C GLN A 179 5.72 -5.71 -12.46
N LEU A 180 5.23 -6.28 -13.57
CA LEU A 180 4.13 -7.25 -13.53
C LEU A 180 4.57 -8.46 -12.71
N ASP A 181 3.81 -8.80 -11.67
CA ASP A 181 4.12 -9.94 -10.80
C ASP A 181 3.62 -11.26 -11.42
N PRO A 182 4.31 -12.39 -11.19
CA PRO A 182 3.84 -13.72 -11.60
C PRO A 182 2.42 -14.09 -11.14
N ASN A 183 1.92 -13.49 -10.06
CA ASN A 183 0.53 -13.68 -9.60
C ASN A 183 -0.52 -12.98 -10.47
N SER A 184 -0.12 -12.06 -11.35
CA SER A 184 -1.08 -11.24 -12.09
C SER A 184 -1.88 -12.10 -13.08
N PRO A 185 -3.20 -11.89 -13.24
CA PRO A 185 -4.03 -12.69 -14.15
C PRO A 185 -3.51 -12.76 -15.59
N ASP A 186 -2.86 -11.69 -16.06
CA ASP A 186 -2.30 -11.60 -17.42
C ASP A 186 -0.80 -11.99 -17.49
N TYR A 187 -0.24 -12.61 -16.45
CA TYR A 187 1.17 -12.99 -16.46
C TYR A 187 1.41 -14.10 -17.51
N PRO A 188 2.37 -13.94 -18.43
CA PRO A 188 2.53 -14.81 -19.61
C PRO A 188 2.93 -16.26 -19.33
N ASP A 189 3.12 -16.64 -18.06
CA ASP A 189 3.51 -17.99 -17.61
C ASP A 189 2.44 -18.70 -16.76
N SER A 190 1.21 -18.17 -16.70
CA SER A 190 0.07 -18.92 -16.15
C SER A 190 -0.35 -20.02 -17.15
N SER A 191 0.42 -21.10 -17.18
CA SER A 191 0.14 -22.40 -17.81
C SER A 191 -1.03 -22.41 -18.81
N ALA A 192 -0.66 -22.30 -20.08
CA ALA A 192 -1.31 -23.08 -21.11
C ALA A 192 -1.30 -24.55 -20.69
N GLU A 193 -2.36 -25.01 -20.02
CA GLU A 193 -2.80 -26.40 -19.93
C GLU A 193 -4.22 -26.43 -19.35
N GLU A 194 -5.19 -25.97 -20.14
CA GLU A 194 -6.48 -26.65 -20.27
C GLU A 194 -7.13 -26.21 -21.59
N GLU A 195 -7.07 -27.12 -22.57
CA GLU A 195 -8.03 -27.15 -23.66
C GLU A 195 -9.44 -27.19 -23.05
N THR A 196 -10.25 -26.13 -23.18
CA THR A 196 -11.71 -26.28 -23.34
C THR A 196 -12.38 -24.97 -23.78
N THR A 197 -13.03 -25.07 -24.95
CA THR A 197 -14.28 -24.41 -25.33
C THR A 197 -14.35 -22.88 -25.21
N GLY A 198 -14.15 -22.18 -26.34
CA GLY A 198 -15.00 -21.08 -26.87
C GLY A 198 -15.62 -20.02 -25.95
N ALA A 199 -15.17 -19.87 -24.70
CA ALA A 199 -15.57 -18.86 -23.76
C ALA A 199 -14.54 -17.74 -23.84
N GLU A 200 -15.00 -16.52 -24.12
CA GLU A 200 -14.18 -15.33 -23.99
C GLU A 200 -13.72 -15.26 -22.53
N VAL A 201 -12.41 -15.45 -22.28
CA VAL A 201 -11.83 -15.18 -20.97
C VAL A 201 -11.90 -13.66 -20.82
N GLU A 202 -12.82 -13.17 -19.99
CA GLU A 202 -12.87 -11.74 -19.67
C GLU A 202 -11.53 -11.33 -19.08
N GLU A 203 -10.82 -10.44 -19.80
CA GLU A 203 -9.55 -9.90 -19.36
C GLU A 203 -9.73 -9.18 -18.02
N ALA A 204 -8.93 -9.52 -17.02
CA ALA A 204 -9.02 -8.85 -15.72
C ALA A 204 -8.79 -7.34 -15.89
N ASP A 205 -9.53 -6.52 -15.17
CA ASP A 205 -9.41 -5.05 -15.24
C ASP A 205 -8.39 -4.48 -14.24
N TYR A 206 -7.57 -5.35 -13.65
CA TYR A 206 -6.49 -5.02 -12.73
C TYR A 206 -5.22 -5.82 -13.02
N GLU A 207 -4.11 -5.34 -12.50
CA GLU A 207 -2.81 -6.02 -12.53
C GLU A 207 -2.26 -6.15 -11.11
N ILE A 208 -1.51 -7.22 -10.86
CA ILE A 208 -0.68 -7.34 -9.65
C ILE A 208 0.74 -6.95 -10.03
N LEU A 209 1.30 -5.98 -9.31
CA LEU A 209 2.66 -5.52 -9.51
C LEU A 209 3.52 -5.84 -8.30
N SER A 210 4.80 -6.14 -8.54
CA SER A 210 5.78 -6.34 -7.48
C SER A 210 7.06 -5.55 -7.69
N ARG A 211 7.71 -5.23 -6.57
CA ARG A 211 9.05 -4.65 -6.52
C ARG A 211 9.93 -5.50 -5.62
N GLU A 212 10.91 -6.17 -6.23
CA GLU A 212 11.90 -6.98 -5.52
C GLU A 212 12.72 -6.15 -4.51
N LEU A 213 12.79 -6.67 -3.30
CA LEU A 213 13.61 -6.17 -2.22
C LEU A 213 14.90 -7.00 -2.19
N ARG A 214 15.92 -6.53 -2.90
CA ARG A 214 17.26 -7.10 -2.77
C ARG A 214 17.72 -6.96 -1.30
N VAL A 215 17.70 -8.09 -0.58
CA VAL A 215 18.21 -8.26 0.78
C VAL A 215 19.72 -8.47 0.72
#